data_AF-I3YPQ3-F1
#
_entry.id   AF-I3YPQ3-F1
#
_cell.length_a   1.000
_cell.length_b   1.000
_cell.length_c   1.000
_cell.angle_alpha   90.00
_cell.angle_beta   90.00
_cell.angle_gamma   90.00
#
_symmetry.space_group_name_H-M   'P 1'
#
loop_
_entity.id
_entity.type
_entity.pdbx_description
1 polymer ?
#
loop_
_entity_poly.entity_id
_entity_poly.type
_entity_poly.pdbx_seq_one_letter_code
_entity_poly.pdbx_strand_id
1 'polypeptide(L)'
;MREENTNQQQAEAPRVSRVREYMTAKFPDRQFADEDDYENTLYDYLAESDKKIAGHEAANKTIMEVVQAYPEFAQIIEDVANGVPVQVAIARQFDPSELAVPEGEPDYDAYKKAATERSQRLADMKARTEARDKNIAQSKTDVDAFFAEHGLDEAEQKQFVEWVDNEILANLLDGKVNKGILTKLYQGWIYDAAVADALETGKVEGRNEQIEAKRKQARKTDGLPADGGSVETPEQAETPKDMFDEVIERRNKRKF
;
A
#
# COMPACT_ATOMS: atom_id res chain seq x y z
N MET A 1 -75.25 38.56 -29.36
CA MET A 1 -73.88 38.84 -28.90
C MET A 1 -73.82 38.61 -27.40
N ARG A 2 -73.19 37.52 -26.97
CA ARG A 2 -72.75 37.27 -25.59
C ARG A 2 -71.38 36.63 -25.73
N GLU A 3 -70.35 37.41 -25.43
CA GLU A 3 -68.96 36.95 -25.42
C GLU A 3 -68.70 36.27 -24.08
N GLU A 4 -68.32 35.00 -24.16
CA GLU A 4 -67.80 34.20 -23.04
C GLU A 4 -66.39 34.68 -22.72
N ASN A 5 -66.20 35.17 -21.50
CA ASN A 5 -64.91 35.61 -20.99
C ASN A 5 -64.21 34.40 -20.36
N THR A 6 -63.37 33.70 -21.14
CA THR A 6 -62.49 32.62 -20.66
C THR A 6 -61.24 33.24 -20.04
N ASN A 7 -61.24 33.39 -18.71
CA ASN A 7 -60.06 33.81 -17.96
C ASN A 7 -59.13 32.59 -17.78
N GLN A 8 -58.15 32.43 -18.67
CA GLN A 8 -57.08 31.46 -18.53
C GLN A 8 -56.10 31.92 -17.45
N GLN A 9 -56.08 31.25 -16.30
CA GLN A 9 -55.01 31.37 -15.32
C GLN A 9 -53.72 30.83 -15.94
N GLN A 10 -52.78 31.73 -16.27
CA GLN A 10 -51.39 31.35 -16.53
C GLN A 10 -50.77 30.87 -15.22
N ALA A 11 -50.45 29.58 -15.13
CA ALA A 11 -49.67 29.03 -14.04
C ALA A 11 -48.23 29.56 -14.13
N GLU A 12 -47.84 30.48 -13.25
CA GLU A 12 -46.45 30.86 -13.06
C GLU A 12 -45.64 29.62 -12.61
N ALA A 13 -44.49 29.38 -13.25
CA ALA A 13 -43.59 28.31 -12.86
C ALA A 13 -43.19 28.48 -11.38
N PRO A 14 -43.08 27.39 -10.59
CA PRO A 14 -42.80 27.47 -9.17
C PRO A 14 -41.45 28.18 -8.94
N ARG A 15 -41.46 29.28 -8.18
CA ARG A 15 -40.24 29.98 -7.78
C ARG A 15 -39.37 29.04 -6.95
N VAL A 16 -38.18 28.71 -7.45
CA VAL A 16 -37.18 27.95 -6.70
C VAL A 16 -36.69 28.81 -5.53
N SER A 17 -36.66 28.26 -4.32
CA SER A 17 -36.17 28.97 -3.14
C SER A 17 -34.67 29.24 -3.26
N ARG A 18 -34.21 30.41 -2.78
CA ARG A 18 -32.79 30.80 -2.72
C ARG A 18 -31.92 29.79 -1.95
N VAL A 19 -32.51 29.06 -1.00
CA VAL A 19 -31.82 27.99 -0.25
C VAL A 19 -31.53 26.80 -1.17
N ARG A 20 -32.45 26.47 -2.09
CA ARG A 20 -32.27 25.39 -3.05
C ARG A 20 -31.21 25.74 -4.08
N GLU A 21 -31.18 26.99 -4.55
CA GLU A 21 -30.09 27.49 -5.40
C GLU A 21 -28.71 27.35 -4.72
N TYR A 22 -28.62 27.70 -3.43
CA TYR A 22 -27.39 27.54 -2.66
C TYR A 22 -26.95 26.07 -2.52
N MET A 23 -27.89 25.17 -2.21
CA MET A 23 -27.58 23.74 -2.08
C MET A 23 -27.17 23.11 -3.40
N THR A 24 -27.81 23.46 -4.51
CA THR A 24 -27.40 22.99 -5.85
C THR A 24 -26.01 23.53 -6.21
N ALA A 25 -25.69 24.77 -5.87
CA ALA A 25 -24.35 25.32 -6.11
C ALA A 25 -23.28 24.68 -5.20
N LYS A 26 -23.63 24.33 -3.96
CA LYS A 26 -22.72 23.69 -3.00
C LYS A 26 -22.44 22.22 -3.34
N PHE A 27 -23.42 21.53 -3.90
CA PHE A 27 -23.36 20.12 -4.29
C PHE A 27 -23.68 19.95 -5.79
N PRO A 28 -22.80 20.42 -6.68
CA PRO A 28 -23.09 20.47 -8.13
C PRO A 28 -23.29 19.08 -8.75
N ASP A 29 -22.67 18.04 -8.18
CA ASP A 29 -22.75 16.66 -8.68
C ASP A 29 -23.89 15.86 -8.06
N ARG A 30 -24.67 16.45 -7.14
CA ARG A 30 -25.79 15.76 -6.47
C ARG A 30 -27.10 16.15 -7.13
N GLN A 31 -27.82 15.13 -7.61
CA GLN A 31 -29.23 15.27 -7.96
C GLN A 31 -30.08 14.92 -6.74
N PHE A 32 -30.98 15.82 -6.36
CA PHE A 32 -31.94 15.59 -5.28
C PHE A 32 -33.14 14.84 -5.82
N ALA A 33 -33.42 13.65 -5.30
CA ALA A 33 -34.46 12.76 -5.84
C ALA A 33 -35.88 13.28 -5.55
N ASP A 34 -36.08 13.83 -4.35
CA ASP A 34 -37.34 14.39 -3.86
C ASP A 34 -37.08 15.48 -2.79
N GLU A 35 -38.16 16.02 -2.22
CA GLU A 35 -38.07 17.06 -1.18
C GLU A 35 -37.46 16.52 0.12
N ASP A 36 -37.73 15.26 0.49
CA ASP A 36 -37.20 14.66 1.71
C ASP A 36 -35.67 14.44 1.62
N ASP A 37 -35.14 13.98 0.48
CA ASP A 37 -33.70 13.88 0.22
C ASP A 37 -33.01 15.25 0.26
N TYR A 38 -33.67 16.28 -0.30
CA TYR A 38 -33.19 17.65 -0.22
C TYR A 38 -33.14 18.18 1.23
N GLU A 39 -34.23 18.01 1.99
CA GLU A 39 -34.32 18.48 3.38
C GLU A 39 -33.34 17.74 4.31
N ASN A 40 -33.22 16.42 4.17
CA ASN A 40 -32.24 15.64 4.95
C ASN A 40 -30.80 16.07 4.62
N THR A 41 -30.48 16.29 3.35
CA THR A 41 -29.14 16.75 2.95
C THR A 41 -28.84 18.14 3.49
N LEU A 42 -29.82 19.04 3.46
CA LEU A 42 -29.68 20.37 4.05
C LEU A 42 -29.46 20.28 5.55
N TYR A 43 -30.21 19.45 6.25
CA TYR A 43 -30.05 19.21 7.68
C TYR A 43 -28.66 18.68 8.02
N ASP A 44 -28.21 17.63 7.33
CA ASP A 44 -26.89 17.03 7.54
C ASP A 44 -25.77 18.04 7.28
N TYR A 45 -25.90 18.84 6.20
CA TYR A 45 -24.94 19.90 5.89
C TYR A 45 -24.87 20.97 6.99
N LEU A 46 -26.02 21.40 7.51
CA LEU A 46 -26.09 22.37 8.60
C LEU A 46 -25.49 21.79 9.88
N ALA A 47 -25.85 20.56 10.24
CA ALA A 47 -25.32 19.87 11.42
C ALA A 47 -23.79 19.68 11.33
N GLU A 48 -23.27 19.33 10.15
CA GLU A 48 -21.83 19.22 9.92
C GLU A 48 -21.14 20.59 9.99
N SER A 49 -21.77 21.63 9.43
CA SER A 49 -21.29 23.00 9.51
C SER A 49 -21.21 23.48 10.96
N ASP A 50 -22.26 23.26 11.76
CA ASP A 50 -22.29 23.62 13.18
C ASP A 50 -21.18 22.89 13.95
N LYS A 51 -20.97 21.60 13.66
CA LYS A 51 -19.87 20.82 14.24
C LYS A 51 -18.50 21.39 13.86
N LYS A 52 -18.31 21.80 12.60
CA LYS A 52 -17.07 22.44 12.12
C LYS A 52 -16.85 23.79 12.79
N ILE A 53 -17.90 24.62 12.88
CA ILE A 53 -17.84 25.93 13.55
C ILE A 53 -17.47 25.75 15.02
N ALA A 54 -18.15 24.86 15.74
CA ALA A 54 -17.83 24.56 17.14
C ALA A 54 -16.38 24.06 17.30
N GLY A 55 -15.90 23.24 16.36
CA GLY A 55 -14.50 22.79 16.31
C GLY A 55 -13.50 23.95 16.10
N HIS A 56 -13.79 24.86 15.17
CA HIS A 56 -12.97 26.05 14.93
C HIS A 56 -12.98 27.01 16.11
N GLU A 57 -14.14 27.24 16.74
CA GLU A 57 -14.26 28.06 17.94
C GLU A 57 -13.45 27.49 19.11
N ALA A 58 -13.53 26.17 19.33
CA ALA A 58 -12.73 25.50 20.35
C ALA A 58 -11.22 25.63 20.07
N ALA A 59 -10.79 25.39 18.83
CA ALA A 59 -9.39 25.54 18.44
C ALA A 59 -8.90 26.99 18.59
N ASN A 60 -9.68 27.96 18.11
CA ASN A 60 -9.35 29.38 18.24
C ASN A 60 -9.25 29.80 19.70
N LYS A 61 -10.15 29.32 20.56
CA LYS A 61 -10.08 29.57 22.01
C LYS A 61 -8.76 29.06 22.59
N THR A 62 -8.37 27.82 22.30
CA THR A 62 -7.10 27.26 22.77
C THR A 62 -5.90 28.06 22.25
N ILE A 63 -5.90 28.45 20.97
CA ILE A 63 -4.83 29.29 20.40
C ILE A 63 -4.77 30.65 21.12
N MET A 64 -5.92 31.28 21.37
CA MET A 64 -6.00 32.55 22.09
C MET A 64 -5.50 32.41 23.54
N GLU A 65 -5.83 31.33 24.24
CA GLU A 65 -5.33 31.07 25.60
C GLU A 65 -3.80 30.92 25.61
N VAL A 66 -3.22 30.21 24.63
CA VAL A 66 -1.76 30.09 24.49
C VAL A 66 -1.12 31.44 24.19
N VAL A 67 -1.66 32.20 23.24
CA VAL A 67 -1.15 33.55 22.89
C VAL A 67 -1.27 34.52 24.07
N GLN A 68 -2.33 34.41 24.88
CA GLN A 68 -2.47 35.22 26.09
C GLN A 68 -1.43 34.85 27.15
N ALA A 69 -1.12 33.56 27.31
CA ALA A 69 -0.08 33.10 28.23
C ALA A 69 1.33 33.44 27.74
N TYR A 70 1.54 33.46 26.42
CA TYR A 70 2.83 33.58 25.74
C TYR A 70 2.71 34.49 24.50
N PRO A 71 2.70 35.83 24.67
CA PRO A 71 2.47 36.80 23.59
C PRO A 71 3.47 36.72 22.42
N GLU A 72 4.70 36.30 22.70
CA GLU A 72 5.76 36.11 21.73
C GLU A 72 5.41 35.08 20.65
N PHE A 73 4.56 34.09 20.93
CA PHE A 73 4.09 33.16 19.90
C PHE A 73 3.23 33.85 18.84
N ALA A 74 2.45 34.87 19.20
CA ALA A 74 1.70 35.63 18.20
C ALA A 74 2.64 36.33 17.22
N GLN A 75 3.74 36.90 17.73
CA GLN A 75 4.74 37.55 16.90
C GLN A 75 5.49 36.56 16.00
N ILE A 76 5.81 35.37 16.50
CA ILE A 76 6.40 34.31 15.66
C ILE A 76 5.43 33.89 14.55
N ILE A 77 4.16 33.68 14.87
CA ILE A 77 3.14 33.31 13.89
C ILE A 77 2.97 34.41 12.82
N GLU A 78 2.94 35.68 13.23
CA GLU A 78 2.87 36.82 12.32
C GLU A 78 4.08 36.90 11.40
N ASP A 79 5.29 36.80 11.95
CA ASP A 79 6.55 36.81 11.17
C ASP A 79 6.57 35.69 10.13
N VAL A 80 6.19 34.47 10.52
CA VAL A 80 6.17 33.30 9.62
C VAL A 80 5.07 33.45 8.56
N ALA A 81 3.89 33.97 8.92
CA ALA A 81 2.83 34.25 7.97
C ALA A 81 3.25 35.31 6.93
N ASN A 82 4.12 36.24 7.33
CA ASN A 82 4.75 37.24 6.44
C ASN A 82 5.98 36.71 5.68
N GLY A 83 6.29 35.42 5.77
CA GLY A 83 7.35 34.75 5.01
C GLY A 83 8.74 34.80 5.65
N VAL A 84 8.87 35.24 6.91
CA VAL A 84 10.13 35.16 7.64
C VAL A 84 10.43 33.69 7.97
N PRO A 85 11.66 33.19 7.76
CA PRO A 85 12.02 31.84 8.14
C PRO A 85 11.77 31.59 9.63
N VAL A 86 11.19 30.44 9.97
CA VAL A 86 10.78 30.09 11.35
C VAL A 86 11.92 30.25 12.35
N GLN A 87 13.15 29.86 11.99
CA GLN A 87 14.32 29.99 12.87
C GLN A 87 14.68 31.45 13.15
N VAL A 88 14.50 32.33 12.16
CA VAL A 88 14.74 33.77 12.30
C VAL A 88 13.64 34.40 13.15
N ALA A 89 12.38 34.00 12.93
CA ALA A 89 11.24 34.46 13.74
C ALA A 89 11.40 34.07 15.22
N ILE A 90 11.81 32.82 15.50
CA ILE A 90 12.10 32.36 16.86
C ILE A 90 13.25 33.15 17.48
N ALA A 91 14.38 33.31 16.76
CA ALA A 91 15.55 34.01 17.27
C ALA A 91 15.33 35.52 17.53
N ARG A 92 14.28 36.12 16.96
CA ARG A 92 13.87 37.48 17.28
C ARG A 92 13.17 37.60 18.63
N GLN A 93 12.54 36.52 19.10
CA GLN A 93 11.72 36.53 20.31
C GLN A 93 12.36 35.80 21.49
N PHE A 94 13.18 34.78 21.22
CA PHE A 94 13.83 33.96 22.22
C PHE A 94 15.34 33.97 22.03
N ASP A 95 16.09 34.15 23.11
CA ASP A 95 17.53 33.89 23.07
C ASP A 95 17.77 32.36 22.98
N PRO A 96 18.69 31.89 22.12
CA PRO A 96 18.99 30.46 22.01
C PRO A 96 19.37 29.79 23.34
N SER A 97 19.95 30.52 24.30
CA SER A 97 20.29 30.02 25.63
C SER A 97 19.08 29.80 26.53
N GLU A 98 17.97 30.48 26.29
CA GLU A 98 16.72 30.36 27.05
C GLU A 98 15.84 29.19 26.57
N LEU A 99 16.11 28.65 25.38
CA LEU A 99 15.36 27.51 24.82
C LEU A 99 15.75 26.16 25.44
N ALA A 100 16.89 26.09 26.11
CA ALA A 100 17.31 24.89 26.84
C ALA A 100 16.87 24.99 28.29
N VAL A 101 16.20 23.95 28.80
CA VAL A 101 15.83 23.89 30.22
C VAL A 101 17.06 23.52 31.05
N PRO A 102 17.48 24.34 32.04
CA PRO A 102 18.60 24.02 32.92
C PRO A 102 18.37 22.79 33.79
N GLU A 103 19.45 22.11 34.17
CA GLU A 103 19.39 20.99 35.11
C GLU A 103 18.94 21.48 36.50
N GLY A 104 17.91 20.83 37.04
CA GLY A 104 17.31 21.20 38.33
C GLY A 104 15.96 21.94 38.22
N GLU A 105 15.57 22.39 37.02
CA GLU A 105 14.23 22.93 36.79
C GLU A 105 13.18 21.80 36.73
N PRO A 106 11.92 22.05 37.13
CA PRO A 106 10.86 21.04 37.14
C PRO A 106 10.65 20.33 35.79
N ASP A 107 10.87 21.05 34.69
CA ASP A 107 10.62 20.56 33.33
C ASP A 107 11.86 19.91 32.68
N TYR A 108 12.99 19.82 33.38
CA TYR A 108 14.26 19.34 32.81
C TYR A 108 14.16 17.90 32.29
N ASP A 109 13.52 17.00 33.04
CA ASP A 109 13.37 15.60 32.64
C ASP A 109 12.49 15.46 31.38
N ALA A 110 11.44 16.26 31.27
CA ALA A 110 10.56 16.30 30.10
C ALA A 110 11.31 16.83 28.87
N TYR A 111 12.07 17.93 29.04
CA TYR A 111 12.94 18.49 28.00
C TYR A 111 13.97 17.46 27.52
N LYS A 112 14.69 16.81 28.44
CA LYS A 112 15.73 15.81 28.13
C LYS A 112 15.14 14.62 27.37
N LYS A 113 13.96 14.14 27.78
CA LYS A 113 13.24 13.07 27.07
C LYS A 113 12.90 13.49 25.64
N ALA A 114 12.28 14.66 25.47
CA ALA A 114 11.90 15.17 24.15
C ALA A 114 13.10 15.39 23.22
N ALA A 115 14.20 15.95 23.75
CA ALA A 115 15.45 16.14 23.00
C ALA A 115 16.06 14.80 22.55
N THR A 116 16.06 13.80 23.43
CA THR A 116 16.56 12.45 23.13
C THR A 116 15.71 11.77 22.06
N GLU A 117 14.38 11.79 22.20
CA GLU A 117 13.44 11.20 21.22
C GLU A 117 13.57 11.87 19.85
N ARG A 118 13.73 13.20 19.80
CA ARG A 118 13.97 13.91 18.54
C ARG A 118 15.28 13.48 17.89
N SER A 119 16.36 13.41 18.68
CA SER A 119 17.68 12.99 18.19
C SER A 119 17.63 11.56 17.61
N GLN A 120 17.01 10.63 18.32
CA GLN A 120 16.81 9.25 17.86
C GLN A 120 16.00 9.19 16.57
N ARG A 121 14.85 9.88 16.50
CA ARG A 121 14.04 9.91 15.27
C ARG A 121 14.79 10.46 14.06
N LEU A 122 15.60 11.50 14.25
CA LEU A 122 16.42 12.07 13.17
C LEU A 122 17.54 11.13 12.74
N ALA A 123 18.20 10.47 13.70
CA ALA A 123 19.22 9.48 13.41
C ALA A 123 18.62 8.28 12.65
N ASP A 124 17.49 7.76 13.09
CA ASP A 124 16.77 6.65 12.45
C ASP A 124 16.32 7.02 11.04
N MET A 125 15.73 8.21 10.86
CA MET A 125 15.33 8.71 9.55
C MET A 125 16.54 8.79 8.61
N LYS A 126 17.64 9.40 9.08
CA LYS A 126 18.87 9.53 8.29
C LYS A 126 19.44 8.17 7.92
N ALA A 127 19.53 7.24 8.88
CA ALA A 127 20.02 5.88 8.64
C ALA A 127 19.15 5.12 7.63
N ARG A 128 17.82 5.23 7.72
CA ARG A 128 16.90 4.61 6.76
C ARG A 128 17.03 5.21 5.36
N THR A 129 17.19 6.53 5.24
CA THR A 129 17.41 7.19 3.96
C THR A 129 18.75 6.77 3.35
N GLU A 130 19.84 6.81 4.10
CA GLU A 130 21.16 6.38 3.63
C GLU A 130 21.17 4.90 3.22
N ALA A 131 20.52 4.03 4.00
CA ALA A 131 20.37 2.61 3.66
C ALA A 131 19.53 2.43 2.39
N ARG A 132 18.42 3.16 2.25
CA ARG A 132 17.58 3.12 1.05
C ARG A 132 18.35 3.57 -0.18
N ASP A 133 19.11 4.66 -0.11
CA ASP A 133 19.87 5.18 -1.24
C ASP A 133 20.98 4.21 -1.68
N LYS A 134 21.67 3.60 -0.72
CA LYS A 134 22.62 2.50 -0.99
C LYS A 134 21.94 1.31 -1.64
N ASN A 135 20.78 0.89 -1.12
CA ASN A 135 20.03 -0.23 -1.67
C ASN A 135 19.56 0.07 -3.10
N ILE A 136 19.07 1.28 -3.39
CA ILE A 136 18.66 1.67 -4.76
C ILE A 136 19.87 1.62 -5.71
N ALA A 137 21.02 2.15 -5.30
CA ALA A 137 22.23 2.10 -6.11
C ALA A 137 22.69 0.66 -6.39
N GLN A 138 22.66 -0.19 -5.37
CA GLN A 138 23.00 -1.61 -5.51
C GLN A 138 21.98 -2.35 -6.38
N SER A 139 20.68 -2.17 -6.14
CA SER A 139 19.62 -2.80 -6.91
C SER A 139 19.70 -2.46 -8.39
N LYS A 140 20.09 -1.24 -8.76
CA LYS A 140 20.35 -0.91 -10.17
C LYS A 140 21.45 -1.79 -10.75
N THR A 141 22.55 -1.95 -10.03
CA THR A 141 23.68 -2.80 -10.46
C THR A 141 23.26 -4.26 -10.60
N ASP A 142 22.48 -4.77 -9.65
CA ASP A 142 22.01 -6.16 -9.66
C ASP A 142 21.01 -6.43 -10.80
N VAL A 143 20.13 -5.47 -11.09
CA VAL A 143 19.18 -5.56 -12.22
C VAL A 143 19.92 -5.54 -13.55
N ASP A 144 20.88 -4.63 -13.72
CA ASP A 144 21.70 -4.55 -14.94
C ASP A 144 22.49 -5.87 -15.15
N ALA A 145 23.05 -6.43 -14.07
CA ALA A 145 23.75 -7.71 -14.11
C ALA A 145 22.82 -8.87 -14.49
N PHE A 146 21.62 -8.93 -13.91
CA PHE A 146 20.61 -9.93 -14.23
C PHE A 146 20.23 -9.90 -15.72
N PHE A 147 19.98 -8.72 -16.28
CA PHE A 147 19.67 -8.59 -17.71
C PHE A 147 20.83 -9.02 -18.60
N ALA A 148 22.07 -8.71 -18.21
CA ALA A 148 23.26 -9.13 -18.93
C ALA A 148 23.45 -10.66 -18.88
N GLU A 149 23.26 -11.30 -17.72
CA GLU A 149 23.37 -12.75 -17.55
C GLU A 149 22.33 -13.52 -18.39
N HIS A 150 21.13 -12.96 -18.52
CA HIS A 150 20.06 -13.55 -19.33
C HIS A 150 20.07 -13.12 -20.80
N GLY A 151 20.98 -12.21 -21.19
CA GLY A 151 21.13 -11.75 -22.58
C GLY A 151 19.92 -11.01 -23.12
N LEU A 152 19.16 -10.33 -22.26
CA LEU A 152 17.92 -9.64 -22.65
C LEU A 152 18.23 -8.34 -23.39
N ASP A 153 17.57 -8.11 -24.51
CA ASP A 153 17.66 -6.84 -25.23
C ASP A 153 16.81 -5.72 -24.57
N GLU A 154 16.96 -4.46 -25.00
CA GLU A 154 16.25 -3.32 -24.40
C GLU A 154 14.72 -3.47 -24.44
N ALA A 155 14.17 -4.13 -25.47
CA ALA A 155 12.73 -4.32 -25.59
C ALA A 155 12.25 -5.39 -24.60
N GLU A 156 12.98 -6.49 -24.47
CA GLU A 156 12.69 -7.56 -23.52
C GLU A 156 12.85 -7.10 -22.07
N GLN A 157 13.89 -6.31 -21.77
CA GLN A 157 14.07 -5.70 -20.45
C GLN A 157 12.88 -4.83 -20.07
N LYS A 158 12.42 -3.96 -20.99
CA LYS A 158 11.27 -3.10 -20.76
C LYS A 158 10.00 -3.91 -20.52
N GLN A 159 9.75 -4.94 -21.34
CA GLN A 159 8.61 -5.82 -21.17
C GLN A 159 8.64 -6.55 -19.83
N PHE A 160 9.81 -7.03 -19.41
CA PHE A 160 9.97 -7.69 -18.12
C PHE A 160 9.68 -6.74 -16.96
N VAL A 161 10.23 -5.52 -16.98
CA VAL A 161 9.98 -4.50 -15.94
C VAL A 161 8.50 -4.14 -15.88
N GLU A 162 7.86 -3.86 -17.02
CA GLU A 162 6.43 -3.57 -17.08
C GLU A 162 5.58 -4.74 -16.55
N TRP A 163 5.98 -5.98 -16.84
CA TRP A 163 5.30 -7.16 -16.32
C TRP A 163 5.44 -7.28 -14.80
N VAL A 164 6.65 -7.11 -14.24
CA VAL A 164 6.87 -7.14 -12.78
C VAL A 164 6.06 -6.04 -12.08
N ASP A 165 6.06 -4.83 -12.64
CA ASP A 165 5.34 -3.69 -12.06
C ASP A 165 3.83 -3.95 -12.01
N ASN A 166 3.23 -4.33 -13.14
CA ASN A 166 1.79 -4.50 -13.26
C ASN A 166 1.26 -5.77 -12.54
N GLU A 167 1.95 -6.90 -12.70
CA GLU A 167 1.43 -8.19 -12.24
C GLU A 167 1.76 -8.44 -10.77
N ILE A 168 2.90 -7.94 -10.29
CA ILE A 168 3.40 -8.24 -8.94
C ILE A 168 3.32 -6.99 -8.06
N LEU A 169 4.04 -5.92 -8.40
CA LEU A 169 4.23 -4.80 -7.48
C LEU A 169 2.95 -3.98 -7.26
N ALA A 170 2.25 -3.59 -8.32
CA ALA A 170 1.01 -2.82 -8.22
C ALA A 170 -0.04 -3.52 -7.35
N ASN A 171 -0.21 -4.84 -7.54
CA ASN A 171 -1.13 -5.64 -6.72
C ASN A 171 -0.69 -5.70 -5.25
N LEU A 172 0.60 -5.87 -4.97
CA LEU A 172 1.12 -5.91 -3.60
C LEU A 172 1.01 -4.56 -2.89
N LEU A 173 1.27 -3.45 -3.59
CA LEU A 173 1.09 -2.09 -3.08
C LEU A 173 -0.38 -1.80 -2.74
N ASP A 174 -1.32 -2.35 -3.52
CA ASP A 174 -2.75 -2.32 -3.25
C ASP A 174 -3.21 -3.30 -2.14
N GLY A 175 -2.30 -4.09 -1.55
CA GLY A 175 -2.62 -5.11 -0.56
C GLY A 175 -3.36 -6.34 -1.12
N LYS A 176 -3.36 -6.53 -2.45
CA LYS A 176 -4.03 -7.63 -3.14
C LYS A 176 -3.06 -8.79 -3.37
N VAL A 177 -3.11 -9.81 -2.49
CA VAL A 177 -2.43 -11.09 -2.71
C VAL A 177 -3.41 -12.07 -3.34
N ASN A 178 -3.23 -12.39 -4.61
CA ASN A 178 -4.09 -13.31 -5.35
C ASN A 178 -3.40 -14.64 -5.69
N LYS A 179 -4.18 -15.66 -6.06
CA LYS A 179 -3.67 -16.99 -6.42
C LYS A 179 -2.66 -16.94 -7.57
N GLY A 180 -2.85 -16.06 -8.55
CA GLY A 180 -1.93 -15.92 -9.69
C GLY A 180 -0.52 -15.53 -9.26
N ILE A 181 -0.39 -14.53 -8.37
CA ILE A 181 0.89 -14.10 -7.81
C ILE A 181 1.54 -15.24 -7.02
N LEU A 182 0.78 -15.89 -6.14
CA LEU A 182 1.27 -17.01 -5.34
C LEU A 182 1.75 -18.18 -6.20
N THR A 183 1.04 -18.51 -7.29
CA THR A 183 1.47 -19.55 -8.23
C THR A 183 2.80 -19.21 -8.90
N LYS A 184 3.00 -17.96 -9.33
CA LYS A 184 4.27 -17.53 -9.94
C LYS A 184 5.44 -17.60 -8.96
N LEU A 185 5.23 -17.11 -7.74
CA LEU A 185 6.23 -17.17 -6.68
C LEU A 185 6.55 -18.63 -6.29
N TYR A 186 5.54 -19.49 -6.22
CA TYR A 186 5.72 -20.92 -5.95
C TYR A 186 6.51 -21.62 -7.06
N GLN A 187 6.20 -21.35 -8.33
CA GLN A 187 6.94 -21.89 -9.47
C GLN A 187 8.41 -21.48 -9.43
N GLY A 188 8.69 -20.20 -9.13
CA GLY A 188 10.06 -19.74 -8.93
C GLY A 188 10.76 -20.43 -7.75
N TRP A 189 10.04 -20.65 -6.64
CA TRP A 189 10.58 -21.32 -5.45
C TRP A 189 10.97 -22.78 -5.69
N ILE A 190 10.20 -23.53 -6.48
CA ILE A 190 10.47 -24.95 -6.76
C ILE A 190 11.31 -25.18 -8.03
N TYR A 191 11.65 -24.11 -8.77
CA TYR A 191 12.22 -24.21 -10.11
C TYR A 191 13.45 -25.13 -10.17
N ASP A 192 14.46 -24.90 -9.33
CA ASP A 192 15.70 -25.67 -9.36
C ASP A 192 15.46 -27.16 -9.03
N ALA A 193 14.59 -27.44 -8.07
CA ALA A 193 14.24 -28.81 -7.70
C ALA A 193 13.49 -29.52 -8.83
N ALA A 194 12.52 -28.83 -9.46
CA ALA A 194 11.77 -29.37 -10.58
C ALA A 194 12.65 -29.63 -11.81
N VAL A 195 13.63 -28.77 -12.10
CA VAL A 195 14.60 -28.96 -13.18
C VAL A 195 15.52 -30.15 -12.90
N ALA A 196 16.00 -30.29 -11.66
CA ALA A 196 16.85 -31.42 -11.28
C ALA A 196 16.12 -32.75 -11.41
N ASP A 197 14.88 -32.82 -10.94
CA ASP A 197 14.03 -34.01 -11.00
C ASP A 197 13.68 -34.41 -12.44
N ALA A 198 13.32 -33.43 -13.28
CA ALA A 198 13.08 -33.64 -14.71
C ALA A 198 14.32 -34.15 -15.44
N LEU A 199 15.51 -33.68 -15.07
CA LEU A 199 16.77 -34.13 -15.65
C LEU A 199 17.09 -35.58 -15.24
N GLU A 200 16.82 -35.96 -13.99
CA GLU A 200 16.98 -37.34 -13.52
C GLU A 200 15.99 -38.28 -14.22
N THR A 201 14.71 -37.91 -14.27
CA THR A 201 13.68 -38.68 -14.95
C THR A 201 14.00 -38.87 -16.43
N GLY A 202 14.40 -37.80 -17.13
CA GLY A 202 14.79 -37.87 -18.53
C GLY A 202 16.03 -38.76 -18.78
N LYS A 203 16.98 -38.80 -17.85
CA LYS A 203 18.11 -39.76 -17.92
C LYS A 203 17.65 -41.20 -17.77
N VAL A 204 16.73 -41.48 -16.84
CA VAL A 204 16.19 -42.82 -16.62
C VAL A 204 15.39 -43.29 -17.85
N GLU A 205 14.51 -42.44 -18.37
CA GLU A 205 13.72 -42.72 -19.58
C GLU A 205 14.63 -42.93 -20.79
N GLY A 206 15.61 -42.06 -21.02
CA GLY A 206 16.57 -42.23 -22.12
C GLY A 206 17.39 -43.52 -22.02
N ARG A 207 17.76 -43.95 -20.80
CA ARG A 207 18.42 -45.26 -20.59
C ARG A 207 17.47 -46.41 -20.91
N ASN A 208 16.22 -46.33 -20.50
CA ASN A 208 15.20 -47.34 -20.79
C ASN A 208 14.93 -47.46 -22.29
N GLU A 209 14.79 -46.34 -23.00
CA GLU A 209 14.64 -46.31 -24.45
C GLU A 209 15.85 -46.92 -25.18
N GLN A 210 17.08 -46.62 -24.74
CA GLN A 210 18.28 -47.25 -25.30
C GLN A 210 18.31 -48.76 -25.07
N ILE A 211 17.89 -49.22 -23.90
CA ILE A 211 17.78 -50.66 -23.59
C ILE A 211 16.72 -51.31 -24.49
N GLU A 212 15.56 -50.69 -24.67
CA GLU A 212 14.52 -51.19 -25.57
C GLU A 212 14.98 -51.20 -27.03
N ALA A 213 15.68 -50.17 -27.50
CA ALA A 213 16.23 -50.11 -28.85
C ALA A 213 17.27 -51.23 -29.06
N LYS A 214 18.17 -51.45 -28.10
CA LYS A 214 19.12 -52.57 -28.11
C LYS A 214 18.42 -53.92 -28.07
N ARG A 215 17.36 -54.09 -27.26
CA ARG A 215 16.54 -55.31 -27.22
C ARG A 215 15.81 -55.55 -28.56
N LYS A 216 15.27 -54.52 -29.20
CA LYS A 216 14.64 -54.60 -30.53
C LYS A 216 15.65 -54.95 -31.63
N GLN A 217 16.87 -54.43 -31.56
CA GLN A 217 17.97 -54.82 -32.45
C GLN A 217 18.43 -56.26 -32.19
N ALA A 218 18.60 -56.65 -30.93
CA ALA A 218 18.98 -58.02 -30.56
C ALA A 218 17.91 -59.05 -30.96
N ARG A 219 16.61 -58.72 -30.85
CA ARG A 219 15.50 -59.58 -31.32
C ARG A 219 15.46 -59.78 -32.84
N LYS A 220 16.16 -58.97 -33.64
CA LYS A 220 16.30 -59.21 -35.10
C LYS A 220 17.31 -60.32 -35.42
N THR A 221 18.10 -60.77 -34.44
CA THR A 221 19.08 -61.84 -34.58
C THR A 221 18.86 -62.87 -33.47
N ASP A 222 18.33 -64.02 -33.88
CA ASP A 222 18.14 -65.23 -33.08
C ASP A 222 16.83 -65.31 -32.27
N GLY A 223 16.13 -66.43 -32.47
CA GLY A 223 14.78 -66.67 -32.01
C GLY A 223 14.74 -67.54 -30.76
N LEU A 224 14.16 -67.01 -29.66
CA LEU A 224 13.35 -67.68 -28.63
C LEU A 224 13.14 -66.69 -27.45
N PRO A 225 11.92 -66.59 -26.84
CA PRO A 225 11.71 -65.71 -25.69
C PRO A 225 11.89 -66.45 -24.37
N ALA A 226 12.42 -65.76 -23.35
CA ALA A 226 12.37 -66.21 -21.96
C ALA A 226 11.48 -65.27 -21.12
N ASP A 227 10.68 -65.94 -20.31
CA ASP A 227 9.62 -65.58 -19.37
C ASP A 227 10.10 -64.80 -18.12
N GLY A 228 9.17 -64.18 -17.38
CA GLY A 228 9.37 -63.77 -15.97
C GLY A 228 8.74 -62.43 -15.56
N GLY A 229 7.77 -62.47 -14.62
CA GLY A 229 6.99 -61.37 -14.01
C GLY A 229 7.79 -60.29 -13.24
N SER A 230 7.19 -59.25 -12.65
CA SER A 230 6.04 -59.26 -11.73
C SER A 230 5.40 -57.87 -11.59
N VAL A 231 4.18 -57.82 -11.02
CA VAL A 231 3.40 -56.63 -10.67
C VAL A 231 3.82 -56.08 -9.31
N GLU A 232 4.03 -54.76 -9.18
CA GLU A 232 4.09 -54.06 -7.89
C GLU A 232 2.80 -53.25 -7.66
N THR A 233 2.35 -53.24 -6.41
CA THR A 233 1.11 -52.60 -5.93
C THR A 233 1.45 -51.21 -5.36
N PRO A 234 0.61 -50.16 -5.51
CA PRO A 234 0.99 -48.81 -5.08
C PRO A 234 0.98 -48.66 -3.55
N GLU A 235 2.00 -47.96 -3.04
CA GLU A 235 2.14 -47.56 -1.64
C GLU A 235 1.11 -46.47 -1.27
N GLN A 236 0.62 -46.54 -0.03
CA GLN A 236 -0.53 -45.80 0.48
C GLN A 236 -0.17 -44.34 0.78
N ALA A 237 -0.90 -43.39 0.19
CA ALA A 237 -0.67 -41.95 0.40
C ALA A 237 -1.06 -41.52 1.83
N GLU A 238 -0.12 -40.92 2.55
CA GLU A 238 -0.42 -40.22 3.81
C GLU A 238 -1.21 -38.93 3.55
N THR A 239 -2.27 -38.72 4.33
CA THR A 239 -3.13 -37.53 4.26
C THR A 239 -2.37 -36.25 4.62
N PRO A 240 -2.52 -35.15 3.84
CA PRO A 240 -1.81 -33.91 4.10
C PRO A 240 -2.31 -33.23 5.38
N LYS A 241 -1.40 -32.93 6.30
CA LYS A 241 -1.66 -32.10 7.49
C LYS A 241 -1.91 -30.65 7.05
N ASP A 242 -2.91 -30.01 7.65
CA ASP A 242 -3.35 -28.66 7.31
C ASP A 242 -2.27 -27.62 7.68
N MET A 243 -1.76 -26.92 6.65
CA MET A 243 -0.66 -25.97 6.73
C MET A 243 -0.99 -24.74 7.60
N PHE A 244 -2.28 -24.45 7.79
CA PHE A 244 -2.72 -23.35 8.65
C PHE A 244 -2.39 -23.58 10.12
N ASP A 245 -2.48 -24.82 10.61
CA ASP A 245 -2.18 -25.15 12.00
C ASP A 245 -0.68 -25.02 12.31
N GLU A 246 0.18 -25.41 11.35
CA GLU A 246 1.64 -25.31 11.51
C GLU A 246 2.14 -23.86 11.56
N VAL A 247 1.53 -22.95 10.80
CA VAL A 247 1.89 -21.52 10.81
C VAL A 247 1.50 -20.86 12.13
N ILE A 248 0.36 -21.25 12.71
CA ILE A 248 -0.10 -20.75 14.01
C ILE A 248 0.81 -21.27 15.13
N GLU A 249 1.20 -22.55 15.11
CA GLU A 249 2.13 -23.11 16.11
C GLU A 249 3.51 -22.45 16.07
N ARG A 250 4.07 -22.20 14.87
CA ARG A 250 5.38 -21.55 14.73
C ARG A 250 5.36 -20.10 15.21
N ARG A 251 4.24 -19.38 15.07
CA ARG A 251 4.09 -18.00 15.55
C ARG A 251 4.03 -17.94 17.09
N ASN A 252 3.41 -18.91 17.73
CA ASN A 252 3.30 -18.98 19.19
C ASN A 252 4.62 -19.39 19.87
N LYS A 253 5.51 -20.12 19.18
CA LYS A 253 6.84 -20.50 19.70
C LYS A 253 7.91 -19.39 19.63
N ARG A 254 7.68 -18.29 18.89
CA ARG A 254 8.64 -17.17 18.73
C ARG A 254 8.43 -15.99 19.69
N LYS A 255 7.72 -16.19 20.81
CA LYS A 255 7.65 -15.21 21.89
C LYS A 255 8.39 -15.72 23.12
N PHE A 256 9.72 -15.66 23.07
CA PHE A 256 10.63 -15.51 24.22
C PHE A 256 11.89 -14.81 23.73
#